data_AF-A0A9D1Z0V2-F1
#
_entry.id   AF-A0A9D1Z0V2-F1
#
_cell.length_a   1.000
_cell.length_b   1.000
_cell.length_c   1.000
_cell.angle_alpha   90.00
_cell.angle_beta   90.00
_cell.angle_gamma   90.00
#
_symmetry.space_group_name_H-M   'P 1'
#
loop_
_entity.id
_entity.type
_entity.pdbx_description
1 polymer ?
#
loop_
_entity_poly.entity_id
_entity_poly.type
_entity_poly.pdbx_seq_one_letter_code
_entity_poly.pdbx_strand_id
1 'polypeptide(L)'
;MRKLHKYVLVVLATAVAAASCKNDEYDNRSPFDNVVYLDVAEADAIQLTTFKKTLPTLERTFSVVMSYPSAEDVRVRVEVDPSLVADYNARNATSWTMLDGAYYELAAGEVTIPAGRTSSDLLTLTFKNLDGSGDVSELPIDATYLVPVTISSADGAGLLAGSATAYYVVKRSSAITSAASLRDNWINFPTLDKAGPQSDLFNNLTAVTYEAIIRVDDFSKHSEISTIMGVENYLLLRIGDASFPRQQLQFDGTGDSANTPGFGKFPKKDESKLLNAGEWYHIAATYSYATREVCIYVNGKLQSRGTDLGNPASTPFNLAGRAFYDLYLQDPVKNEQYKGWGTFRQFFLGKSYDDTRQLNGDITEVRVWNVARSEQEIWENMYDVDPQTPGLIGYWKFDEGEGNVIRDWTGNGNDGVAEFDLEWPSGIEVPQLNKE
;
A
#
# COMPACT_ATOMS: atom_id res chain seq x y z
N MET A 1 -18.97 86.29 -29.83
CA MET A 1 -19.44 85.54 -28.65
C MET A 1 -18.63 84.25 -28.54
N ARG A 2 -18.00 84.04 -27.37
CA ARG A 2 -17.45 82.80 -26.74
C ARG A 2 -16.82 81.73 -27.67
N LYS A 3 -15.50 81.44 -27.62
CA LYS A 3 -14.73 80.71 -26.58
C LYS A 3 -15.39 79.34 -26.28
N LEU A 4 -14.76 78.15 -26.25
CA LEU A 4 -13.39 77.79 -25.85
C LEU A 4 -13.27 76.23 -25.84
N HIS A 5 -12.05 75.70 -26.05
CA HIS A 5 -11.47 74.42 -25.52
C HIS A 5 -12.00 73.06 -26.06
N LYS A 6 -11.18 72.11 -26.55
CA LYS A 6 -9.77 71.74 -26.24
C LYS A 6 -9.10 70.97 -27.40
N TYR A 7 -7.98 71.53 -27.89
CA TYR A 7 -6.67 70.98 -28.31
C TYR A 7 -6.48 69.45 -28.39
N VAL A 8 -6.08 68.89 -29.56
CA VAL A 8 -4.70 68.72 -30.12
C VAL A 8 -4.00 67.46 -29.57
N LEU A 9 -3.73 66.47 -30.43
CA LEU A 9 -2.36 66.12 -30.84
C LEU A 9 -2.33 65.08 -31.97
N VAL A 10 -1.50 65.43 -32.96
CA VAL A 10 -0.97 64.66 -34.08
C VAL A 10 -0.18 63.45 -33.56
N VAL A 11 -0.05 62.38 -34.36
CA VAL A 11 1.23 61.70 -34.73
C VAL A 11 0.93 60.30 -35.29
N LEU A 12 1.08 60.22 -36.62
CA LEU A 12 1.84 59.22 -37.37
C LEU A 12 1.47 57.72 -37.36
N ALA A 13 1.62 57.17 -38.56
CA ALA A 13 1.84 55.76 -38.91
C ALA A 13 0.59 54.87 -38.98
N THR A 14 0.07 54.71 -40.21
CA THR A 14 -0.27 53.40 -40.80
C THR A 14 -0.73 53.61 -42.24
N ALA A 15 0.24 53.76 -43.14
CA ALA A 15 0.02 53.68 -44.58
C ALA A 15 1.15 52.84 -45.18
N VAL A 16 1.07 51.52 -45.05
CA VAL A 16 1.46 50.49 -46.05
C VAL A 16 0.84 49.17 -45.57
N ALA A 17 -0.27 48.76 -46.16
CA ALA A 17 -0.80 47.39 -46.03
C ALA A 17 -1.32 46.95 -47.40
N ALA A 18 -0.39 46.68 -48.32
CA ALA A 18 -0.65 45.99 -49.59
C ALA A 18 0.66 45.56 -50.27
N ALA A 19 1.45 44.71 -49.61
CA ALA A 19 2.48 43.91 -50.26
C ALA A 19 2.93 42.79 -49.32
N SER A 20 2.09 41.77 -49.13
CA SER A 20 2.57 40.49 -48.60
C SER A 20 1.76 39.36 -49.23
N CYS A 21 2.35 38.76 -50.25
CA CYS A 21 2.26 37.34 -50.58
C CYS A 21 3.43 37.10 -51.55
N LYS A 22 4.65 37.01 -51.02
CA LYS A 22 5.63 36.13 -51.65
C LYS A 22 5.25 34.73 -51.16
N ASN A 23 4.81 33.88 -52.08
CA ASN A 23 4.84 32.45 -51.87
C ASN A 23 6.32 32.09 -51.74
N ASP A 24 6.83 32.12 -50.52
CA ASP A 24 7.98 31.30 -50.19
C ASP A 24 7.45 29.86 -50.28
N GLU A 25 7.90 29.13 -51.28
CA GLU A 25 7.85 27.68 -51.25
C GLU A 25 8.50 27.29 -49.92
N TYR A 26 7.69 26.87 -48.95
CA TYR A 26 8.19 26.13 -47.81
C TYR A 26 8.80 24.87 -48.40
N ASP A 27 10.11 24.92 -48.63
CA ASP A 27 10.92 23.73 -48.86
C ASP A 27 10.49 22.74 -47.78
N ASN A 28 10.09 21.54 -48.17
CA ASN A 28 9.38 20.55 -47.34
C ASN A 28 10.31 19.92 -46.28
N ARG A 29 11.26 20.71 -45.77
CA ARG A 29 12.26 20.39 -44.77
C ARG A 29 11.81 21.05 -43.47
N SER A 30 11.49 20.22 -42.49
CA SER A 30 11.34 20.66 -41.09
C SER A 30 12.52 21.58 -40.72
N PRO A 31 12.28 22.72 -40.06
CA PRO A 31 13.36 23.63 -39.63
C PRO A 31 14.21 23.04 -38.50
N PHE A 32 13.86 21.85 -37.99
CA PHE A 32 14.57 21.12 -36.95
C PHE A 32 15.20 19.87 -37.52
N ASP A 33 16.44 19.61 -37.11
CA ASP A 33 17.14 18.36 -37.38
C ASP A 33 16.31 17.17 -36.89
N ASN A 34 16.35 16.06 -37.63
CA ASN A 34 15.67 14.84 -37.20
C ASN A 34 16.40 14.28 -35.98
N VAL A 35 15.72 14.24 -34.83
CA VAL A 35 16.32 13.81 -33.57
C VAL A 35 15.70 12.53 -33.06
N VAL A 36 16.51 11.75 -32.33
CA VAL A 36 16.09 10.56 -31.60
C VAL A 36 16.02 10.79 -30.10
N TYR A 37 15.14 10.06 -29.43
CA TYR A 37 14.90 10.09 -27.98
C TYR A 37 14.36 8.76 -27.47
N LEU A 38 14.37 8.56 -26.15
CA LEU A 38 13.72 7.41 -25.51
C LEU A 38 12.26 7.77 -25.20
N ASP A 39 11.31 6.93 -25.62
CA ASP A 39 9.88 7.14 -25.35
C ASP A 39 9.57 7.27 -23.85
N VAL A 40 10.20 6.43 -23.02
CA VAL A 40 10.06 6.46 -21.57
C VAL A 40 10.54 7.78 -20.95
N ALA A 41 11.43 8.52 -21.63
CA ALA A 41 11.94 9.81 -21.17
C ALA A 41 11.28 11.02 -21.85
N GLU A 42 10.20 10.81 -22.61
CA GLU A 42 9.53 11.89 -23.38
C GLU A 42 8.89 12.94 -22.46
N ALA A 43 8.19 12.50 -21.41
CA ALA A 43 7.53 13.39 -20.46
C ALA A 43 8.37 13.64 -19.19
N ASP A 44 9.02 12.59 -18.68
CA ASP A 44 9.87 12.64 -17.49
C ASP A 44 11.02 11.66 -17.65
N ALA A 45 12.25 12.13 -17.43
CA ALA A 45 13.42 11.28 -17.45
C ALA A 45 13.50 10.35 -16.23
N ILE A 46 12.77 10.62 -15.14
CA ILE A 46 12.81 9.83 -13.91
C ILE A 46 11.85 8.64 -14.00
N GLN A 47 12.39 7.43 -13.87
CA GLN A 47 11.64 6.18 -13.93
C GLN A 47 11.68 5.47 -12.57
N LEU A 48 10.66 5.69 -11.74
CA LEU A 48 10.56 5.03 -10.43
C LEU A 48 10.43 3.51 -10.60
N THR A 49 11.35 2.77 -10.00
CA THR A 49 11.46 1.32 -10.13
C THR A 49 11.54 0.68 -8.75
N THR A 50 10.37 0.43 -8.17
CA THR A 50 10.24 -0.23 -6.87
C THR A 50 9.96 -1.72 -7.02
N PHE A 51 10.52 -2.54 -6.13
CA PHE A 51 10.30 -3.99 -6.12
C PHE A 51 10.18 -4.55 -4.69
N LYS A 52 9.39 -5.62 -4.51
CA LYS A 52 9.29 -6.38 -3.25
C LYS A 52 10.43 -7.40 -3.15
N LYS A 53 10.83 -7.78 -1.93
CA LYS A 53 11.87 -8.82 -1.71
C LYS A 53 11.55 -10.13 -2.43
N THR A 54 10.27 -10.50 -2.54
CA THR A 54 9.87 -11.77 -3.15
C THR A 54 9.88 -11.76 -4.67
N LEU A 55 10.16 -10.61 -5.30
CA LEU A 55 10.23 -10.48 -6.74
C LEU A 55 11.67 -10.74 -7.21
N PRO A 56 11.96 -11.86 -7.90
CA PRO A 56 13.33 -12.16 -8.35
C PRO A 56 13.77 -11.30 -9.53
N THR A 57 12.82 -10.94 -10.42
CA THR A 57 13.09 -10.21 -11.67
C THR A 57 12.01 -9.18 -11.94
N LEU A 58 12.40 -8.06 -12.55
CA LEU A 58 11.52 -6.97 -12.97
C LEU A 58 11.97 -6.43 -14.32
N GLU A 59 11.08 -6.42 -15.31
CA GLU A 59 11.40 -5.92 -16.65
C GLU A 59 10.88 -4.49 -16.87
N ARG A 60 11.65 -3.71 -17.61
CA ARG A 60 11.28 -2.40 -18.13
C ARG A 60 11.54 -2.37 -19.62
N THR A 61 10.50 -2.12 -20.39
CA THR A 61 10.56 -2.04 -21.85
C THR A 61 10.44 -0.60 -22.31
N PHE A 62 11.16 -0.25 -23.36
CA PHE A 62 11.17 1.08 -23.96
C PHE A 62 11.61 1.00 -25.42
N SER A 63 11.43 2.07 -26.18
CA SER A 63 11.86 2.16 -27.57
C SER A 63 12.63 3.46 -27.84
N VAL A 64 13.39 3.47 -28.94
CA VAL A 64 13.95 4.71 -29.47
C VAL A 64 12.98 5.26 -30.50
N VAL A 65 12.61 6.52 -30.33
CA VAL A 65 11.68 7.25 -31.20
C VAL A 65 12.43 8.35 -31.92
N MET A 66 12.06 8.57 -33.18
CA MET A 66 12.57 9.60 -34.05
C MET A 66 11.46 10.57 -34.43
N SER A 67 11.77 11.86 -34.49
CA SER A 67 10.78 12.92 -34.70
C SER A 67 10.00 12.79 -36.02
N TYR A 68 10.67 12.35 -37.09
CA TYR A 68 10.06 12.08 -38.39
C TYR A 68 10.70 10.86 -39.07
N PRO A 69 10.00 10.16 -39.98
CA PRO A 69 10.58 9.02 -40.70
C PRO A 69 11.83 9.38 -41.51
N SER A 70 12.85 8.52 -41.46
CA SER A 70 14.03 8.57 -42.34
C SER A 70 13.84 7.72 -43.58
N ALA A 71 14.49 8.07 -44.70
CA ALA A 71 14.51 7.23 -45.90
C ALA A 71 15.44 6.00 -45.78
N GLU A 72 16.38 6.05 -44.83
CA GLU A 72 17.35 4.99 -44.55
C GLU A 72 17.17 4.49 -43.11
N ASP A 73 17.65 3.28 -42.84
CA ASP A 73 17.70 2.73 -41.48
C ASP A 73 18.59 3.61 -40.58
N VAL A 74 18.09 3.92 -39.38
CA VAL A 74 18.82 4.69 -38.37
C VAL A 74 19.26 3.75 -37.27
N ARG A 75 20.58 3.55 -37.12
CA ARG A 75 21.15 2.77 -36.02
C ARG A 75 21.41 3.66 -34.82
N VAL A 76 20.97 3.22 -33.66
CA VAL A 76 21.07 3.97 -32.41
C VAL A 76 21.72 3.07 -31.36
N ARG A 77 22.78 3.57 -30.72
CA ARG A 77 23.41 2.90 -29.59
C ARG A 77 22.76 3.37 -28.30
N VAL A 78 22.38 2.41 -27.46
CA VAL A 78 21.80 2.63 -26.15
C VAL A 78 22.64 1.91 -25.13
N GLU A 79 22.99 2.58 -24.03
CA GLU A 79 23.84 2.01 -23.00
C GLU A 79 23.42 2.46 -21.60
N VAL A 80 23.92 1.73 -20.60
CA VAL A 80 23.89 2.18 -19.21
C VAL A 80 25.15 2.99 -18.96
N ASP A 81 25.03 4.25 -18.56
CA ASP A 81 26.17 5.17 -18.37
C ASP A 81 26.30 5.64 -16.91
N PRO A 82 27.14 4.96 -16.09
CA PRO A 82 27.37 5.32 -14.69
C PRO A 82 27.88 6.76 -14.48
N SER A 83 28.47 7.40 -15.49
CA SER A 83 29.00 8.77 -15.34
C SER A 83 27.89 9.81 -15.11
N LEU A 84 26.65 9.51 -15.52
CA LEU A 84 25.48 10.38 -15.38
C LEU A 84 24.91 10.43 -13.95
N VAL A 85 25.37 9.55 -13.04
CA VAL A 85 24.91 9.51 -11.64
C VAL A 85 25.28 10.80 -10.89
N ALA A 86 26.48 11.32 -11.10
CA ALA A 86 26.94 12.54 -10.42
C ALA A 86 26.09 13.75 -10.83
N ASP A 87 25.79 13.87 -12.13
CA ASP A 87 24.96 14.93 -12.68
C ASP A 87 23.52 14.85 -12.17
N TYR A 88 22.93 13.64 -12.12
CA TYR A 88 21.62 13.43 -11.55
C TYR A 88 21.56 13.90 -10.09
N ASN A 89 22.51 13.45 -9.28
CA ASN A 89 22.56 13.79 -7.86
C ASN A 89 22.71 15.29 -7.62
N ALA A 90 23.55 15.96 -8.40
CA ALA A 90 23.73 17.41 -8.32
C ALA A 90 22.44 18.17 -8.68
N ARG A 91 21.70 17.73 -9.69
CA ARG A 91 20.45 18.38 -10.14
C ARG A 91 19.28 18.15 -9.17
N ASN A 92 19.22 16.98 -8.54
CA ASN A 92 18.09 16.56 -7.71
C ASN A 92 18.35 16.67 -6.20
N ALA A 93 19.51 17.17 -5.78
CA ALA A 93 19.93 17.25 -4.38
C ALA A 93 19.87 15.88 -3.66
N THR A 94 20.29 14.82 -4.35
CA THR A 94 20.36 13.44 -3.84
C THR A 94 21.80 12.97 -3.70
N SER A 95 22.00 11.80 -3.10
CA SER A 95 23.33 11.17 -2.93
C SER A 95 23.26 9.67 -3.20
N TRP A 96 22.52 9.27 -4.23
CA TRP A 96 22.28 7.87 -4.58
C TRP A 96 23.43 7.31 -5.41
N THR A 97 23.72 6.02 -5.23
CA THR A 97 24.80 5.34 -5.95
C THR A 97 24.29 4.60 -7.18
N MET A 98 25.18 4.29 -8.11
CA MET A 98 24.90 3.36 -9.20
C MET A 98 24.49 1.99 -8.63
N LEU A 99 23.46 1.35 -9.18
CA LEU A 99 23.15 -0.05 -8.86
C LEU A 99 24.27 -0.95 -9.37
N ASP A 100 24.63 -2.00 -8.62
CA ASP A 100 25.64 -2.95 -9.06
C ASP A 100 25.19 -3.71 -10.33
N GLY A 101 26.12 -3.92 -11.27
CA GLY A 101 25.84 -4.59 -12.55
C GLY A 101 25.33 -6.03 -12.42
N ALA A 102 25.49 -6.67 -11.27
CA ALA A 102 24.92 -7.98 -11.01
C ALA A 102 23.38 -7.98 -10.90
N TYR A 103 22.77 -6.80 -10.73
CA TYR A 103 21.31 -6.64 -10.55
C TYR A 103 20.56 -6.21 -11.80
N TYR A 104 21.23 -5.94 -12.92
CA TYR A 104 20.53 -5.55 -14.14
C TYR A 104 21.23 -6.05 -15.40
N GLU A 105 20.49 -6.04 -16.49
CA GLU A 105 20.97 -6.38 -17.82
C GLU A 105 20.16 -5.62 -18.87
N LEU A 106 20.86 -4.96 -19.80
CA LEU A 106 20.26 -4.35 -20.97
C LEU A 106 20.39 -5.32 -22.14
N ALA A 107 19.25 -5.78 -22.67
CA ALA A 107 19.20 -6.90 -23.62
C ALA A 107 19.93 -6.64 -24.96
N ALA A 108 20.03 -5.38 -25.39
CA ALA A 108 20.79 -4.99 -26.58
C ALA A 108 21.32 -3.56 -26.46
N GLY A 109 22.58 -3.35 -26.86
CA GLY A 109 23.23 -2.03 -26.84
C GLY A 109 23.12 -1.23 -28.15
N GLU A 110 22.46 -1.81 -29.16
CA GLU A 110 22.22 -1.18 -30.46
C GLU A 110 20.82 -1.58 -30.94
N VAL A 111 20.07 -0.62 -31.47
CA VAL A 111 18.74 -0.83 -32.05
C VAL A 111 18.64 -0.10 -33.39
N THR A 112 17.81 -0.62 -34.30
CA THR A 112 17.56 0.00 -35.60
C THR A 112 16.14 0.55 -35.63
N ILE A 113 15.99 1.79 -36.09
CA ILE A 113 14.71 2.34 -36.56
C ILE A 113 14.66 2.09 -38.06
N PRO A 114 13.77 1.22 -38.57
CA PRO A 114 13.73 0.89 -39.99
C PRO A 114 13.35 2.10 -40.85
N ALA A 115 13.86 2.15 -42.07
CA ALA A 115 13.46 3.13 -43.07
C ALA A 115 11.93 3.29 -43.17
N GLY A 116 11.45 4.52 -43.15
CA GLY A 116 10.03 4.87 -43.20
C GLY A 116 9.28 4.71 -41.86
N ARG A 117 9.94 4.28 -40.77
CA ARG A 117 9.37 4.19 -39.42
C ARG A 117 9.91 5.31 -38.53
N THR A 118 9.22 5.54 -37.42
CA THR A 118 9.62 6.52 -36.38
C THR A 118 10.01 5.86 -35.07
N SER A 119 9.87 4.55 -34.94
CA SER A 119 10.15 3.82 -33.70
C SER A 119 10.90 2.54 -33.99
N SER A 120 11.80 2.18 -33.09
CA SER A 120 12.48 0.89 -33.09
C SER A 120 11.57 -0.24 -32.56
N ASP A 121 12.06 -1.47 -32.63
CA ASP A 121 11.56 -2.54 -31.75
C ASP A 121 11.84 -2.23 -30.27
N LEU A 122 11.16 -2.93 -29.36
CA LEU A 122 11.33 -2.74 -27.91
C LEU A 122 12.70 -3.23 -27.44
N LEU A 123 13.36 -2.38 -26.67
CA LEU A 123 14.49 -2.72 -25.82
C LEU A 123 13.99 -3.11 -24.43
N THR A 124 14.72 -3.99 -23.75
CA THR A 124 14.39 -4.44 -22.39
C THR A 124 15.58 -4.22 -21.45
N LEU A 125 15.34 -3.50 -20.36
CA LEU A 125 16.17 -3.49 -19.17
C LEU A 125 15.57 -4.45 -18.14
N THR A 126 16.28 -5.54 -17.87
CA THR A 126 15.87 -6.53 -16.89
C THR A 126 16.62 -6.30 -15.59
N PHE A 127 15.90 -6.01 -14.52
CA PHE A 127 16.42 -6.09 -13.16
C PHE A 127 16.31 -7.54 -12.68
N LYS A 128 17.39 -8.08 -12.12
CA LYS A 128 17.55 -9.50 -11.76
C LYS A 128 18.17 -9.66 -10.38
N ASN A 129 18.05 -10.86 -9.81
CA ASN A 129 18.56 -11.21 -8.48
C ASN A 129 18.00 -10.31 -7.35
N LEU A 130 16.83 -9.71 -7.57
CA LEU A 130 16.24 -8.71 -6.68
C LEU A 130 15.80 -9.28 -5.33
N ASP A 131 15.53 -10.59 -5.29
CA ASP A 131 15.20 -11.36 -4.09
C ASP A 131 16.43 -11.86 -3.31
N GLY A 132 17.64 -11.59 -3.82
CA GLY A 132 18.88 -12.11 -3.26
C GLY A 132 19.16 -13.57 -3.61
N SER A 133 18.48 -14.15 -4.60
CA SER A 133 18.66 -15.56 -5.02
C SER A 133 19.90 -15.84 -5.87
N GLY A 134 20.76 -14.84 -6.11
CA GLY A 134 22.06 -15.00 -6.78
C GLY A 134 23.25 -14.96 -5.81
N ASP A 135 24.48 -15.07 -6.34
CA ASP A 135 25.73 -14.82 -5.60
C ASP A 135 25.92 -13.31 -5.29
N VAL A 136 24.86 -12.66 -4.81
CA VAL A 136 24.76 -11.21 -4.59
C VAL A 136 24.14 -10.92 -3.23
N SER A 137 24.51 -9.79 -2.62
CA SER A 137 24.02 -9.41 -1.28
C SER A 137 22.70 -8.64 -1.35
N GLU A 138 21.66 -9.14 -0.68
CA GLU A 138 20.33 -8.52 -0.61
C GLU A 138 20.37 -6.97 -0.55
N LEU A 139 19.66 -6.33 -1.48
CA LEU A 139 19.60 -4.86 -1.55
C LEU A 139 18.93 -4.29 -0.29
N PRO A 140 19.49 -3.25 0.37
CA PRO A 140 18.88 -2.61 1.53
C PRO A 140 17.53 -1.94 1.20
N ILE A 141 16.60 -1.98 2.15
CA ILE A 141 15.22 -1.46 1.98
C ILE A 141 15.14 0.08 1.87
N ASP A 142 16.10 0.79 2.44
CA ASP A 142 16.15 2.26 2.42
C ASP A 142 17.24 2.80 1.48
N ALA A 143 17.96 1.91 0.79
CA ALA A 143 18.91 2.31 -0.21
C ALA A 143 18.18 2.60 -1.52
N THR A 144 18.47 3.76 -2.10
CA THR A 144 18.03 4.13 -3.44
C THR A 144 19.23 4.11 -4.38
N TYR A 145 19.05 3.48 -5.53
CA TYR A 145 20.08 3.32 -6.55
C TYR A 145 19.63 3.96 -7.86
N LEU A 146 20.60 4.23 -8.73
CA LEU A 146 20.36 4.74 -10.07
C LEU A 146 20.85 3.74 -11.12
N VAL A 147 20.09 3.62 -12.20
CA VAL A 147 20.51 3.00 -13.47
C VAL A 147 20.15 3.96 -14.61
N PRO A 148 21.05 4.86 -15.01
CA PRO A 148 20.85 5.75 -16.16
C PRO A 148 21.02 4.99 -17.47
N VAL A 149 19.96 4.91 -18.27
CA VAL A 149 19.98 4.38 -19.64
C VAL A 149 19.97 5.56 -20.60
N THR A 150 20.93 5.63 -21.51
CA THR A 150 21.09 6.77 -22.42
C THR A 150 21.35 6.35 -23.86
N ILE A 151 20.93 7.18 -24.80
CA ILE A 151 21.38 7.10 -26.19
C ILE A 151 22.80 7.68 -26.26
N SER A 152 23.78 6.87 -26.66
CA SER A 152 25.17 7.30 -26.78
C SER A 152 25.53 7.78 -28.19
N SER A 153 24.83 7.30 -29.21
CA SER A 153 24.97 7.78 -30.59
C SER A 153 23.79 7.38 -31.47
N ALA A 154 23.57 8.14 -32.55
CA ALA A 154 22.60 7.84 -33.59
C ALA A 154 23.18 8.18 -34.97
N ASP A 155 23.11 7.22 -35.90
CA ASP A 155 23.65 7.38 -37.24
C ASP A 155 22.70 8.25 -38.10
N GLY A 156 23.15 9.44 -38.49
CA GLY A 156 22.39 10.31 -39.38
C GLY A 156 21.21 11.05 -38.73
N ALA A 157 21.10 11.02 -37.40
CA ALA A 157 20.12 11.77 -36.61
C ALA A 157 20.78 12.48 -35.43
N GLY A 158 20.22 13.61 -35.01
CA GLY A 158 20.61 14.28 -33.76
C GLY A 158 20.02 13.58 -32.54
N LEU A 159 20.42 14.01 -31.34
CA LEU A 159 19.83 13.53 -30.08
C LEU A 159 18.98 14.64 -29.48
N LEU A 160 17.78 14.31 -28.99
CA LEU A 160 17.00 15.23 -28.18
C LEU A 160 17.53 15.17 -26.75
N ALA A 161 18.44 16.07 -26.39
CA ALA A 161 19.17 16.01 -25.12
C ALA A 161 18.27 15.92 -23.85
N GLY A 162 17.07 16.52 -23.89
CA GLY A 162 16.12 16.46 -22.77
C GLY A 162 15.49 15.08 -22.52
N SER A 163 15.49 14.22 -23.53
CA SER A 163 14.82 12.89 -23.51
C SER A 163 15.74 11.78 -24.04
N ALA A 164 17.05 12.03 -24.09
CA ALA A 164 18.04 11.05 -24.50
C ALA A 164 18.38 10.05 -23.38
N THR A 165 18.06 10.39 -22.13
CA THR A 165 18.40 9.60 -20.94
C THR A 165 17.16 9.34 -20.10
N ALA A 166 16.99 8.08 -19.68
CA ALA A 166 16.04 7.65 -18.65
C ALA A 166 16.82 7.23 -17.40
N TYR A 167 16.52 7.84 -16.26
CA TYR A 167 17.10 7.52 -14.95
C TYR A 167 16.16 6.57 -14.20
N TYR A 168 16.48 5.28 -14.20
CA TYR A 168 15.76 4.33 -13.37
C TYR A 168 16.18 4.50 -11.90
N VAL A 169 15.27 4.98 -11.07
CA VAL A 169 15.44 5.14 -9.63
C VAL A 169 14.99 3.84 -8.97
N VAL A 170 15.96 2.99 -8.66
CA VAL A 170 15.72 1.62 -8.19
C VAL A 170 15.72 1.61 -6.67
N LYS A 171 14.60 1.21 -6.08
CA LYS A 171 14.44 1.11 -4.63
C LYS A 171 13.80 -0.22 -4.30
N ARG A 172 14.43 -0.97 -3.40
CA ARG A 172 13.72 -2.07 -2.77
C ARG A 172 12.62 -1.47 -1.92
N SER A 173 11.38 -1.77 -2.24
CA SER A 173 10.25 -1.25 -1.47
C SER A 173 10.14 -1.96 -0.13
N SER A 174 9.33 -1.37 0.74
CA SER A 174 8.88 -2.03 1.95
C SER A 174 8.40 -3.45 1.70
N ALA A 175 8.46 -4.31 2.73
CA ALA A 175 7.89 -5.64 2.64
C ALA A 175 6.43 -5.61 2.13
N ILE A 176 5.71 -4.52 2.44
CA ILE A 176 4.33 -4.29 2.06
C ILE A 176 4.21 -3.01 1.23
N THR A 177 3.61 -3.13 0.04
CA THR A 177 3.41 -2.03 -0.91
C THR A 177 1.96 -1.92 -1.37
N SER A 178 1.05 -2.55 -0.63
CA SER A 178 -0.38 -2.56 -0.91
C SER A 178 -1.11 -2.49 0.42
N ALA A 179 -2.25 -1.83 0.42
CA ALA A 179 -3.20 -1.77 1.52
C ALA A 179 -4.55 -1.39 0.93
N ALA A 180 -5.62 -1.78 1.59
CA ALA A 180 -6.95 -1.29 1.23
C ALA A 180 -7.33 -0.11 2.11
N SER A 181 -8.10 0.82 1.55
CA SER A 181 -8.73 1.87 2.33
C SER A 181 -10.07 1.41 2.89
N LEU A 182 -10.27 1.60 4.20
CA LEU A 182 -11.56 1.38 4.87
C LEU A 182 -12.30 2.69 5.15
N ARG A 183 -11.91 3.80 4.51
CA ARG A 183 -12.68 5.06 4.55
C ARG A 183 -14.12 4.79 4.13
N ASP A 184 -15.06 5.05 5.04
CA ASP A 184 -16.49 4.84 4.79
C ASP A 184 -16.86 3.38 4.38
N ASN A 185 -16.02 2.39 4.74
CA ASN A 185 -16.15 0.99 4.34
C ASN A 185 -15.72 0.02 5.47
N TRP A 186 -16.01 -1.26 5.33
CA TRP A 186 -15.64 -2.31 6.27
C TRP A 186 -15.65 -3.69 5.61
N ILE A 187 -15.04 -4.67 6.27
CA ILE A 187 -14.97 -6.05 5.80
C ILE A 187 -15.90 -6.94 6.61
N ASN A 188 -16.76 -7.67 5.89
CA ASN A 188 -17.66 -8.69 6.40
C ASN A 188 -17.03 -10.08 6.25
N PHE A 189 -17.42 -11.02 7.13
CA PHE A 189 -17.07 -12.44 7.00
C PHE A 189 -18.33 -13.30 7.03
N PRO A 190 -18.99 -13.52 5.87
CA PRO A 190 -20.25 -14.26 5.81
C PRO A 190 -20.16 -15.69 6.37
N THR A 191 -18.99 -16.32 6.26
CA THR A 191 -18.72 -17.66 6.77
C THR A 191 -18.73 -17.75 8.29
N LEU A 192 -18.41 -16.67 9.00
CA LEU A 192 -18.43 -16.63 10.47
C LEU A 192 -19.85 -16.51 11.05
N ASP A 193 -20.83 -16.14 10.23
CA ASP A 193 -22.24 -16.10 10.61
C ASP A 193 -22.96 -17.43 10.32
N LYS A 194 -22.25 -18.43 9.77
CA LYS A 194 -22.79 -19.73 9.39
C LYS A 194 -22.08 -20.86 10.12
N ALA A 195 -22.86 -21.81 10.63
CA ALA A 195 -22.31 -22.96 11.32
C ALA A 195 -21.49 -23.85 10.37
N GLY A 196 -20.20 -23.99 10.66
CA GLY A 196 -19.31 -24.84 9.88
C GLY A 196 -17.85 -24.73 10.30
N PRO A 197 -16.94 -25.42 9.59
CA PRO A 197 -15.52 -25.46 9.92
C PRO A 197 -14.89 -24.07 10.05
N GLN A 198 -15.34 -23.12 9.24
CA GLN A 198 -14.92 -21.72 9.26
C GLN A 198 -15.22 -21.02 10.59
N SER A 199 -16.47 -21.09 11.06
CA SER A 199 -16.89 -20.46 12.32
C SER A 199 -16.31 -21.19 13.54
N ASP A 200 -16.10 -22.50 13.44
CA ASP A 200 -15.59 -23.32 14.55
C ASP A 200 -14.17 -22.90 14.96
N LEU A 201 -13.35 -22.44 14.00
CA LEU A 201 -12.01 -21.90 14.26
C LEU A 201 -12.02 -20.61 15.12
N PHE A 202 -13.11 -19.84 15.06
CA PHE A 202 -13.28 -18.55 15.73
C PHE A 202 -14.08 -18.67 17.03
N ASN A 203 -14.51 -19.88 17.39
CA ASN A 203 -15.31 -20.15 18.58
C ASN A 203 -14.54 -21.03 19.57
N ASN A 204 -15.00 -21.05 20.82
CA ASN A 204 -14.40 -21.80 21.92
C ASN A 204 -12.91 -21.46 22.17
N LEU A 205 -12.55 -20.18 22.03
CA LEU A 205 -11.19 -19.70 22.21
C LEU A 205 -10.84 -19.54 23.70
N THR A 206 -9.61 -19.90 24.06
CA THR A 206 -9.06 -19.66 25.40
C THR A 206 -7.97 -18.59 25.42
N ALA A 207 -7.48 -18.22 24.24
CA ALA A 207 -6.54 -17.15 24.01
C ALA A 207 -6.78 -16.55 22.62
N VAL A 208 -6.34 -15.32 22.41
CA VAL A 208 -6.44 -14.65 21.11
C VAL A 208 -5.27 -13.70 20.92
N THR A 209 -4.87 -13.53 19.66
CA THR A 209 -4.10 -12.38 19.21
C THR A 209 -4.80 -11.76 18.00
N TYR A 210 -5.03 -10.46 18.06
CA TYR A 210 -5.40 -9.64 16.90
C TYR A 210 -4.16 -8.87 16.45
N GLU A 211 -3.88 -8.87 15.15
CA GLU A 211 -2.81 -8.07 14.55
C GLU A 211 -3.28 -7.37 13.28
N ALA A 212 -2.83 -6.14 13.05
CA ALA A 212 -3.00 -5.43 11.80
C ALA A 212 -1.92 -4.35 11.65
N ILE A 213 -1.56 -4.03 10.41
CA ILE A 213 -0.83 -2.81 10.08
C ILE A 213 -1.85 -1.78 9.60
N ILE A 214 -1.91 -0.62 10.25
CA ILE A 214 -2.88 0.43 9.96
C ILE A 214 -2.20 1.79 9.76
N ARG A 215 -2.85 2.66 8.97
CA ARG A 215 -2.57 4.10 8.88
C ARG A 215 -3.88 4.85 8.95
N VAL A 216 -4.10 5.61 10.02
CA VAL A 216 -5.32 6.41 10.20
C VAL A 216 -5.11 7.79 9.61
N ASP A 217 -6.00 8.26 8.73
CA ASP A 217 -5.82 9.57 8.08
C ASP A 217 -6.26 10.73 8.97
N ASP A 218 -7.36 10.53 9.69
CA ASP A 218 -7.96 11.55 10.54
C ASP A 218 -8.82 10.90 11.62
N PHE A 219 -8.40 11.05 12.88
CA PHE A 219 -9.12 10.58 14.07
C PHE A 219 -10.35 11.43 14.41
N SER A 220 -10.53 12.58 13.76
CA SER A 220 -11.69 13.44 13.96
C SER A 220 -12.89 13.03 13.09
N LYS A 221 -12.65 12.28 12.01
CA LYS A 221 -13.71 11.79 11.12
C LYS A 221 -14.53 10.70 11.81
N HIS A 222 -15.85 10.83 11.72
CA HIS A 222 -16.88 10.04 12.42
C HIS A 222 -16.92 10.23 13.96
N SER A 223 -17.51 9.25 14.66
CA SER A 223 -17.77 9.30 16.10
C SER A 223 -16.50 9.20 16.94
N GLU A 224 -16.63 8.96 18.24
CA GLU A 224 -15.52 8.89 19.19
C GLU A 224 -14.73 7.57 19.11
N ILE A 225 -15.17 6.62 18.28
CA ILE A 225 -14.56 5.29 18.11
C ILE A 225 -14.19 5.10 16.64
N SER A 226 -12.98 4.60 16.39
CA SER A 226 -12.56 4.00 15.12
C SER A 226 -12.24 2.52 15.34
N THR A 227 -12.96 1.64 14.65
CA THR A 227 -12.82 0.19 14.86
C THR A 227 -11.68 -0.39 14.06
N ILE A 228 -10.84 -1.23 14.66
CA ILE A 228 -9.84 -2.02 13.91
C ILE A 228 -10.45 -3.38 13.56
N MET A 229 -10.77 -4.20 14.57
CA MET A 229 -11.39 -5.51 14.37
C MET A 229 -12.03 -6.07 15.63
N GLY A 230 -12.99 -6.99 15.46
CA GLY A 230 -13.56 -7.76 16.55
C GLY A 230 -15.08 -7.69 16.63
N VAL A 231 -15.60 -7.98 17.81
CA VAL A 231 -17.04 -8.05 18.10
C VAL A 231 -17.40 -7.02 19.18
N GLU A 232 -18.30 -6.09 18.84
CA GLU A 232 -18.74 -5.02 19.74
C GLU A 232 -19.41 -5.54 21.04
N ASN A 233 -19.10 -4.89 22.18
CA ASN A 233 -19.48 -5.30 23.54
C ASN A 233 -19.16 -6.78 23.81
N TYR A 234 -18.06 -7.28 23.25
CA TYR A 234 -17.63 -8.65 23.48
C TYR A 234 -16.11 -8.74 23.54
N LEU A 235 -15.45 -8.55 22.39
CA LEU A 235 -14.00 -8.49 22.28
C LEU A 235 -13.59 -7.68 21.06
N LEU A 236 -13.28 -6.41 21.27
CA LEU A 236 -13.10 -5.41 20.21
C LEU A 236 -11.78 -4.66 20.36
N LEU A 237 -10.95 -4.68 19.32
CA LEU A 237 -9.80 -3.80 19.19
C LEU A 237 -10.21 -2.55 18.39
N ARG A 238 -10.01 -1.38 19.01
CA ARG A 238 -10.44 -0.09 18.49
C ARG A 238 -9.48 1.03 18.90
N ILE A 239 -9.76 2.23 18.42
CA ILE A 239 -9.10 3.48 18.79
C ILE A 239 -10.17 4.46 19.26
N GLY A 240 -9.96 5.09 20.41
CA GLY A 240 -10.93 6.00 21.01
C GLY A 240 -12.15 5.32 21.64
N ASP A 241 -12.85 6.12 22.44
CA ASP A 241 -14.14 5.87 23.09
C ASP A 241 -14.59 7.20 23.72
N ALA A 242 -15.86 7.40 24.03
CA ALA A 242 -16.38 8.62 24.68
C ALA A 242 -15.58 9.08 25.92
N SER A 243 -14.98 8.15 26.66
CA SER A 243 -14.16 8.46 27.84
C SER A 243 -12.64 8.37 27.60
N PHE A 244 -12.20 8.23 26.36
CA PHE A 244 -10.79 8.01 25.97
C PHE A 244 -10.39 8.95 24.83
N PRO A 245 -9.10 9.33 24.72
CA PRO A 245 -8.62 10.10 23.56
C PRO A 245 -8.89 9.34 22.26
N ARG A 246 -9.32 10.06 21.22
CA ARG A 246 -9.65 9.47 19.91
C ARG A 246 -8.47 8.78 19.22
N GLN A 247 -7.24 9.14 19.59
CA GLN A 247 -6.00 8.56 19.08
C GLN A 247 -5.48 7.38 19.91
N GLN A 248 -6.13 7.03 21.02
CA GLN A 248 -5.62 5.99 21.92
C GLN A 248 -6.17 4.61 21.55
N LEU A 249 -5.29 3.63 21.39
CA LEU A 249 -5.67 2.23 21.27
C LEU A 249 -6.43 1.74 22.50
N GLN A 250 -7.42 0.88 22.26
CA GLN A 250 -8.17 0.20 23.30
C GLN A 250 -8.58 -1.20 22.83
N PHE A 251 -8.26 -2.18 23.66
CA PHE A 251 -8.81 -3.52 23.58
C PHE A 251 -9.93 -3.65 24.62
N ASP A 252 -11.17 -3.78 24.16
CA ASP A 252 -12.36 -3.82 24.98
C ASP A 252 -12.88 -5.25 25.11
N GLY A 253 -12.79 -5.79 26.34
CA GLY A 253 -13.36 -7.08 26.75
C GLY A 253 -14.47 -6.92 27.79
N THR A 254 -15.23 -5.80 27.80
CA THR A 254 -16.27 -5.51 28.81
C THR A 254 -17.57 -6.28 28.70
N GLY A 255 -17.83 -7.04 27.62
CA GLY A 255 -19.14 -7.68 27.41
C GLY A 255 -19.53 -8.67 28.50
N ASP A 256 -20.70 -9.32 28.35
CA ASP A 256 -21.27 -10.26 29.33
C ASP A 256 -20.21 -11.16 29.99
N SER A 257 -19.93 -10.94 31.28
CA SER A 257 -18.83 -11.58 32.01
C SER A 257 -18.97 -13.09 32.11
N ALA A 258 -20.15 -13.66 31.85
CA ALA A 258 -20.34 -15.10 31.75
C ALA A 258 -19.75 -15.69 30.46
N ASN A 259 -19.66 -14.89 29.40
CA ASN A 259 -19.35 -15.34 28.05
C ASN A 259 -18.18 -14.58 27.40
N THR A 260 -17.65 -13.51 28.00
CA THR A 260 -16.50 -12.75 27.48
C THR A 260 -15.22 -13.02 28.25
N PRO A 261 -14.06 -12.60 27.70
CA PRO A 261 -12.83 -12.45 28.46
C PRO A 261 -13.01 -11.67 29.78
N GLY A 262 -13.91 -10.68 29.79
CA GLY A 262 -14.32 -9.95 31.00
C GLY A 262 -13.23 -9.06 31.60
N PHE A 263 -12.18 -8.70 30.85
CA PHE A 263 -11.06 -7.90 31.35
C PHE A 263 -11.33 -6.38 31.32
N GLY A 264 -12.46 -5.96 30.77
CA GLY A 264 -12.86 -4.56 30.71
C GLY A 264 -12.20 -3.77 29.57
N LYS A 265 -12.24 -2.44 29.65
CA LYS A 265 -11.57 -1.54 28.69
C LYS A 265 -10.09 -1.42 29.06
N PHE A 266 -9.21 -1.82 28.16
CA PHE A 266 -7.77 -1.82 28.39
C PHE A 266 -7.01 -1.13 27.24
N PRO A 267 -5.92 -0.39 27.49
CA PRO A 267 -5.46 0.10 28.79
C PRO A 267 -6.38 1.20 29.34
N LYS A 268 -6.05 1.72 30.53
CA LYS A 268 -6.65 2.95 31.05
C LYS A 268 -6.32 4.13 30.12
N LYS A 269 -7.07 5.23 30.26
CA LYS A 269 -6.78 6.48 29.55
C LYS A 269 -5.33 6.94 29.83
N ASP A 270 -4.60 7.23 28.78
CA ASP A 270 -3.19 7.65 28.80
C ASP A 270 -2.88 8.53 27.58
N GLU A 271 -2.72 9.84 27.81
CA GLU A 271 -2.44 10.82 26.75
C GLU A 271 -0.98 10.78 26.25
N SER A 272 -0.12 9.93 26.85
CA SER A 272 1.26 9.74 26.36
C SER A 272 1.39 8.66 25.29
N LYS A 273 0.32 7.91 25.01
CA LYS A 273 0.31 6.73 24.11
C LYS A 273 -0.57 6.93 22.88
N LEU A 274 -0.70 8.17 22.44
CA LEU A 274 -1.53 8.53 21.29
C LEU A 274 -0.84 8.18 19.99
N LEU A 275 -1.63 7.69 19.02
CA LEU A 275 -1.18 7.50 17.64
C LEU A 275 -1.23 8.82 16.86
N ASN A 276 -0.35 8.97 15.87
CA ASN A 276 -0.39 10.10 14.95
C ASN A 276 -1.17 9.76 13.68
N ALA A 277 -1.85 10.77 13.13
CA ALA A 277 -2.50 10.64 11.83
C ALA A 277 -1.45 10.56 10.71
N GLY A 278 -1.72 9.77 9.68
CA GLY A 278 -0.86 9.57 8.52
C GLY A 278 0.35 8.67 8.75
N GLU A 279 0.55 8.15 9.97
CA GLU A 279 1.65 7.23 10.30
C GLU A 279 1.20 5.77 10.24
N TRP A 280 2.07 4.90 9.71
CA TRP A 280 1.90 3.46 9.74
C TRP A 280 2.28 2.89 11.10
N TYR A 281 1.39 2.06 11.65
CA TYR A 281 1.64 1.31 12.87
C TYR A 281 1.31 -0.16 12.67
N HIS A 282 2.22 -1.05 13.09
CA HIS A 282 1.82 -2.41 13.43
C HIS A 282 1.16 -2.38 14.81
N ILE A 283 -0.06 -2.90 14.91
CA ILE A 283 -0.84 -2.97 16.13
C ILE A 283 -1.12 -4.44 16.43
N ALA A 284 -0.83 -4.88 17.65
CA ALA A 284 -1.29 -6.18 18.13
C ALA A 284 -1.91 -6.08 19.52
N ALA A 285 -2.91 -6.93 19.77
CA ALA A 285 -3.53 -7.09 21.08
C ALA A 285 -3.68 -8.57 21.42
N THR A 286 -3.24 -8.96 22.62
CA THR A 286 -3.27 -10.36 23.07
C THR A 286 -4.08 -10.51 24.35
N TYR A 287 -4.75 -11.66 24.49
CA TYR A 287 -5.34 -12.10 25.76
C TYR A 287 -5.24 -13.61 25.91
N SER A 288 -5.01 -14.09 27.14
CA SER A 288 -5.03 -15.51 27.49
C SER A 288 -5.70 -15.73 28.85
N TYR A 289 -6.64 -16.68 28.93
CA TYR A 289 -7.18 -17.10 30.23
C TYR A 289 -6.13 -17.77 31.11
N ALA A 290 -5.16 -18.48 30.51
CA ALA A 290 -4.16 -19.23 31.27
C ALA A 290 -3.24 -18.30 32.07
N THR A 291 -2.86 -17.15 31.49
CA THR A 291 -2.01 -16.16 32.15
C THR A 291 -2.79 -15.01 32.76
N ARG A 292 -4.05 -14.80 32.35
CA ARG A 292 -4.87 -13.62 32.69
C ARG A 292 -4.16 -12.31 32.36
N GLU A 293 -3.35 -12.33 31.31
CA GLU A 293 -2.65 -11.17 30.78
C GLU A 293 -3.38 -10.61 29.56
N VAL A 294 -3.52 -9.28 29.54
CA VAL A 294 -3.93 -8.51 28.36
C VAL A 294 -2.76 -7.62 27.97
N CYS A 295 -2.33 -7.69 26.71
CA CYS A 295 -1.25 -6.85 26.20
C CYS A 295 -1.69 -6.09 24.95
N ILE A 296 -1.17 -4.88 24.79
CA ILE A 296 -1.17 -4.14 23.52
C ILE A 296 0.29 -3.88 23.14
N TYR A 297 0.60 -4.13 21.87
CA TYR A 297 1.88 -3.90 21.24
C TYR A 297 1.72 -2.88 20.12
N VAL A 298 2.70 -2.00 19.99
CA VAL A 298 2.79 -1.04 18.88
C VAL A 298 4.17 -1.16 18.27
N ASN A 299 4.21 -1.32 16.95
CA ASN A 299 5.44 -1.54 16.20
C ASN A 299 6.26 -2.70 16.79
N GLY A 300 5.56 -3.79 17.13
CA GLY A 300 6.11 -5.01 17.71
C GLY A 300 6.68 -4.88 19.12
N LYS A 301 6.63 -3.70 19.74
CA LYS A 301 7.10 -3.47 21.11
C LYS A 301 5.93 -3.41 22.08
N LEU A 302 6.09 -3.97 23.27
CA LEU A 302 5.07 -3.94 24.32
C LEU A 302 4.76 -2.49 24.73
N GLN A 303 3.52 -2.06 24.52
CA GLN A 303 3.06 -0.72 24.89
C GLN A 303 2.35 -0.73 26.26
N SER A 304 1.48 -1.72 26.49
CA SER A 304 0.67 -1.81 27.68
C SER A 304 0.49 -3.27 28.09
N ARG A 305 0.64 -3.56 29.39
CA ARG A 305 0.36 -4.88 29.98
C ARG A 305 -0.58 -4.74 31.17
N GLY A 306 -1.58 -5.59 31.25
CA GLY A 306 -2.42 -5.81 32.42
C GLY A 306 -2.35 -7.27 32.84
N THR A 307 -2.20 -7.52 34.14
CA THR A 307 -2.13 -8.87 34.73
C THR A 307 -3.33 -9.08 35.63
N ASP A 308 -3.68 -10.34 35.87
CA ASP A 308 -4.82 -10.73 36.70
C ASP A 308 -6.16 -10.12 36.25
N LEU A 309 -6.29 -9.88 34.94
CA LEU A 309 -7.50 -9.34 34.34
C LEU A 309 -8.37 -10.44 33.73
N GLY A 310 -9.67 -10.15 33.63
CA GLY A 310 -10.64 -11.07 33.06
C GLY A 310 -11.19 -12.09 34.04
N ASN A 311 -12.16 -12.87 33.56
CA ASN A 311 -12.86 -13.86 34.36
C ASN A 311 -11.89 -14.98 34.77
N PRO A 312 -11.84 -15.38 36.05
CA PRO A 312 -11.13 -16.60 36.47
C PRO A 312 -11.77 -17.90 35.94
N ALA A 313 -13.03 -17.84 35.47
CA ALA A 313 -13.71 -18.97 34.87
C ALA A 313 -13.14 -19.26 33.47
N SER A 314 -12.76 -20.52 33.25
CA SER A 314 -12.22 -21.03 31.98
C SER A 314 -13.27 -21.23 30.89
N THR A 315 -14.38 -20.48 30.93
CA THR A 315 -15.42 -20.54 29.90
C THR A 315 -14.84 -19.94 28.63
N PRO A 316 -14.72 -20.70 27.53
CA PRO A 316 -14.15 -20.17 26.31
C PRO A 316 -14.98 -19.01 25.74
N PHE A 317 -14.33 -18.06 25.06
CA PHE A 317 -15.02 -16.98 24.36
C PHE A 317 -15.12 -17.26 22.85
N ASN A 318 -16.01 -16.53 22.19
CA ASN A 318 -16.48 -16.83 20.84
C ASN A 318 -16.48 -15.57 19.98
N LEU A 319 -15.87 -15.62 18.81
CA LEU A 319 -15.86 -14.49 17.85
C LEU A 319 -16.87 -14.69 16.72
N ALA A 320 -17.31 -15.92 16.48
CA ALA A 320 -18.30 -16.30 15.49
C ALA A 320 -19.61 -16.79 16.15
N GLY A 321 -20.05 -16.11 17.22
CA GLY A 321 -21.20 -16.54 18.02
C GLY A 321 -22.53 -16.57 17.27
N ARG A 322 -22.66 -15.84 16.15
CA ARG A 322 -23.84 -15.91 15.28
C ARG A 322 -24.02 -17.28 14.63
N ALA A 323 -22.94 -18.02 14.40
CA ALA A 323 -22.99 -19.38 13.89
C ALA A 323 -23.74 -20.34 14.85
N PHE A 324 -23.68 -20.10 16.17
CA PHE A 324 -24.49 -20.86 17.12
C PHE A 324 -25.99 -20.62 16.96
N TYR A 325 -26.38 -19.38 16.67
CA TYR A 325 -27.78 -19.09 16.35
C TYR A 325 -28.20 -19.72 15.03
N ASP A 326 -27.31 -19.78 14.04
CA ASP A 326 -27.56 -20.52 12.79
C ASP A 326 -27.81 -22.03 13.07
N LEU A 327 -27.04 -22.67 13.97
CA LEU A 327 -27.33 -24.04 14.44
C LEU A 327 -28.72 -24.17 15.10
N TYR A 328 -29.11 -23.18 15.92
CA TYR A 328 -30.45 -23.15 16.51
C TYR A 328 -31.54 -23.10 15.43
N LEU A 329 -31.37 -22.28 14.39
CA LEU A 329 -32.34 -22.19 13.29
C LEU A 329 -32.44 -23.49 12.49
N GLN A 330 -31.34 -24.25 12.36
CA GLN A 330 -31.33 -25.54 11.66
C GLN A 330 -32.09 -26.64 12.43
N ASP A 331 -31.96 -26.69 13.77
CA ASP A 331 -32.69 -27.64 14.64
C ASP A 331 -32.95 -27.03 16.03
N PRO A 332 -34.09 -26.33 16.23
CA PRO A 332 -34.39 -25.64 17.49
C PRO A 332 -34.54 -26.55 18.71
N VAL A 333 -34.85 -27.84 18.51
CA VAL A 333 -35.03 -28.81 19.60
C VAL A 333 -33.68 -29.32 20.07
N LYS A 334 -32.80 -29.68 19.12
CA LYS A 334 -31.46 -30.18 19.44
C LYS A 334 -30.52 -29.09 19.97
N ASN A 335 -30.71 -27.86 19.50
CA ASN A 335 -29.81 -26.73 19.77
C ASN A 335 -30.46 -25.65 20.64
N GLU A 336 -31.37 -26.04 21.53
CA GLU A 336 -32.12 -25.11 22.41
C GLU A 336 -31.19 -24.18 23.21
N GLN A 337 -29.99 -24.66 23.59
CA GLN A 337 -28.98 -23.88 24.30
C GLN A 337 -28.51 -22.63 23.53
N TYR A 338 -28.66 -22.62 22.20
CA TYR A 338 -28.24 -21.51 21.35
C TYR A 338 -29.37 -20.51 21.01
N LYS A 339 -30.58 -20.72 21.53
CA LYS A 339 -31.73 -19.82 21.30
C LYS A 339 -31.45 -18.35 21.60
N GLY A 340 -30.61 -18.07 22.61
CA GLY A 340 -30.26 -16.71 23.05
C GLY A 340 -29.22 -16.00 22.17
N TRP A 341 -28.62 -16.67 21.18
CA TRP A 341 -27.49 -16.14 20.41
C TRP A 341 -27.88 -15.25 19.24
N GLY A 342 -29.17 -15.09 18.94
CA GLY A 342 -29.64 -14.26 17.81
C GLY A 342 -29.32 -12.77 17.92
N THR A 343 -28.95 -12.28 19.11
CA THR A 343 -28.48 -10.91 19.33
C THR A 343 -26.96 -10.78 19.35
N PHE A 344 -26.23 -11.89 19.15
CA PHE A 344 -24.78 -11.86 19.08
C PHE A 344 -24.35 -10.99 17.90
N ARG A 345 -23.32 -10.16 18.10
CA ARG A 345 -22.84 -9.25 17.06
C ARG A 345 -21.83 -9.94 16.16
N GLN A 346 -21.80 -9.52 14.92
CA GLN A 346 -20.88 -10.04 13.92
C GLN A 346 -19.46 -9.54 14.16
N PHE A 347 -18.49 -10.35 13.75
CA PHE A 347 -17.09 -9.97 13.66
C PHE A 347 -16.84 -9.19 12.36
N PHE A 348 -16.20 -8.03 12.48
CA PHE A 348 -15.86 -7.18 11.33
C PHE A 348 -14.40 -6.75 11.39
N LEU A 349 -13.86 -6.31 10.23
CA LEU A 349 -12.73 -5.38 10.18
C LEU A 349 -13.26 -3.99 9.85
N GLY A 350 -12.78 -2.96 10.54
CA GLY A 350 -13.08 -1.58 10.22
C GLY A 350 -14.48 -1.09 10.62
N LYS A 351 -15.31 -1.87 11.34
CA LYS A 351 -16.62 -1.42 11.83
C LYS A 351 -17.04 -2.09 13.14
N SER A 352 -17.74 -1.36 14.00
CA SER A 352 -18.44 -1.93 15.16
C SER A 352 -19.76 -1.20 15.35
N TYR A 353 -20.85 -1.94 15.66
CA TYR A 353 -22.20 -1.41 15.97
C TYR A 353 -22.89 -0.56 14.90
N ASP A 354 -22.31 0.59 14.56
CA ASP A 354 -22.86 1.69 13.80
C ASP A 354 -21.83 2.19 12.78
N ASP A 355 -22.30 2.69 11.64
CA ASP A 355 -21.46 3.10 10.51
C ASP A 355 -20.59 4.32 10.86
N THR A 356 -20.90 5.06 11.93
CA THR A 356 -20.04 6.15 12.43
C THR A 356 -18.84 5.67 13.25
N ARG A 357 -18.55 4.36 13.31
CA ARG A 357 -17.40 3.81 14.05
C ARG A 357 -16.34 3.17 13.17
N GLN A 358 -16.30 3.58 11.91
CA GLN A 358 -15.43 2.97 10.92
C GLN A 358 -13.96 3.35 11.11
N LEU A 359 -13.07 2.51 10.57
CA LEU A 359 -11.65 2.88 10.44
C LEU A 359 -11.50 3.90 9.32
N ASN A 360 -11.24 5.16 9.66
CA ASN A 360 -10.91 6.16 8.65
C ASN A 360 -9.42 6.10 8.28
N GLY A 361 -9.05 5.08 7.50
CA GLY A 361 -7.65 4.84 7.16
C GLY A 361 -7.43 3.61 6.28
N ASP A 362 -6.16 3.27 6.12
CA ASP A 362 -5.72 2.14 5.33
C ASP A 362 -5.27 0.98 6.25
N ILE A 363 -5.47 -0.26 5.78
CA ILE A 363 -5.18 -1.48 6.54
C ILE A 363 -4.52 -2.56 5.67
N THR A 364 -3.61 -3.33 6.27
CA THR A 364 -2.92 -4.47 5.66
C THR A 364 -2.44 -5.45 6.74
N GLU A 365 -2.00 -6.64 6.34
CA GLU A 365 -1.44 -7.67 7.22
C GLU A 365 -2.31 -8.00 8.45
N VAL A 366 -3.62 -8.19 8.21
CA VAL A 366 -4.59 -8.47 9.27
C VAL A 366 -4.58 -9.95 9.62
N ARG A 367 -4.44 -10.27 10.91
CA ARG A 367 -4.34 -11.64 11.41
C ARG A 367 -5.16 -11.84 12.67
N VAL A 368 -5.70 -13.05 12.79
CA VAL A 368 -6.31 -13.54 14.02
C VAL A 368 -5.70 -14.88 14.38
N TRP A 369 -5.28 -14.99 15.64
CA TRP A 369 -4.71 -16.20 16.22
C TRP A 369 -5.57 -16.71 17.37
N ASN A 370 -5.63 -18.03 17.57
CA ASN A 370 -6.25 -18.66 18.74
C ASN A 370 -5.28 -18.86 19.93
N VAL A 371 -4.08 -18.26 19.84
CA VAL A 371 -3.05 -18.23 20.88
C VAL A 371 -2.72 -16.79 21.25
N ALA A 372 -2.25 -16.56 22.48
CA ALA A 372 -1.65 -15.30 22.86
C ALA A 372 -0.16 -15.34 22.48
N ARG A 373 0.22 -14.59 21.44
CA ARG A 373 1.59 -14.55 20.95
C ARG A 373 2.51 -13.75 21.88
N SER A 374 3.77 -14.15 21.92
CA SER A 374 4.83 -13.44 22.62
C SER A 374 5.26 -12.18 21.87
N GLU A 375 5.91 -11.25 22.58
CA GLU A 375 6.48 -10.04 21.99
C GLU A 375 7.48 -10.35 20.88
N GLN A 376 8.36 -11.34 21.09
CA GLN A 376 9.34 -11.76 20.10
C GLN A 376 8.68 -12.29 18.84
N GLU A 377 7.69 -13.19 18.98
CA GLU A 377 6.94 -13.69 17.84
C GLU A 377 6.30 -12.54 17.08
N ILE A 378 5.61 -11.62 17.76
CA ILE A 378 4.98 -10.45 17.14
C ILE A 378 6.01 -9.59 16.40
N TRP A 379 7.13 -9.26 17.05
CA TRP A 379 8.22 -8.46 16.48
C TRP A 379 8.81 -9.08 15.21
N GLU A 380 9.13 -10.37 15.23
CA GLU A 380 9.78 -11.07 14.11
C GLU A 380 8.87 -11.18 12.89
N ASN A 381 7.55 -11.26 13.09
CA ASN A 381 6.59 -11.58 12.02
C ASN A 381 5.69 -10.40 11.62
N MET A 382 5.97 -9.15 12.02
CA MET A 382 5.06 -8.02 11.76
C MET A 382 4.62 -7.88 10.29
N TYR A 383 5.50 -8.22 9.35
CA TYR A 383 5.32 -7.91 7.92
C TYR A 383 4.95 -9.11 7.05
N ASP A 384 5.18 -10.34 7.52
CA ASP A 384 4.81 -11.57 6.86
C ASP A 384 4.87 -12.71 7.88
N VAL A 385 4.10 -13.77 7.64
CA VAL A 385 4.14 -15.00 8.43
C VAL A 385 3.74 -16.18 7.55
N ASP A 386 4.30 -17.37 7.82
CA ASP A 386 3.84 -18.58 7.15
C ASP A 386 2.34 -18.80 7.46
N PRO A 387 1.44 -18.83 6.45
CA PRO A 387 0.01 -19.02 6.68
C PRO A 387 -0.35 -20.37 7.33
N GLN A 388 0.57 -21.33 7.36
CA GLN A 388 0.40 -22.62 8.04
C GLN A 388 0.92 -22.62 9.49
N THR A 389 1.35 -21.47 10.02
CA THR A 389 1.84 -21.37 11.40
C THR A 389 0.76 -21.83 12.39
N PRO A 390 1.07 -22.76 13.30
CA PRO A 390 0.11 -23.23 14.29
C PRO A 390 -0.53 -22.09 15.09
N GLY A 391 -1.85 -22.13 15.17
CA GLY A 391 -2.66 -21.16 15.89
C GLY A 391 -3.08 -19.93 15.09
N LEU A 392 -2.62 -19.78 13.85
CA LEU A 392 -3.16 -18.78 12.91
C LEU A 392 -4.50 -19.28 12.36
N ILE A 393 -5.59 -18.55 12.60
CA ILE A 393 -6.94 -18.96 12.21
C ILE A 393 -7.56 -18.08 11.12
N GLY A 394 -6.98 -16.91 10.86
CA GLY A 394 -7.31 -16.06 9.71
C GLY A 394 -6.14 -15.13 9.38
N TYR A 395 -5.85 -14.98 8.09
CA TYR A 395 -4.79 -14.11 7.60
C TYR A 395 -5.17 -13.44 6.28
N TRP A 396 -5.35 -12.13 6.32
CA TRP A 396 -5.75 -11.29 5.20
C TRP A 396 -4.65 -10.27 4.93
N LYS A 397 -3.93 -10.44 3.83
CA LYS A 397 -2.77 -9.60 3.48
C LYS A 397 -3.17 -8.21 2.98
N PHE A 398 -4.35 -8.08 2.34
CA PHE A 398 -4.75 -6.87 1.62
C PHE A 398 -3.71 -6.48 0.57
N ASP A 399 -3.36 -7.44 -0.29
CA ASP A 399 -2.38 -7.27 -1.37
C ASP A 399 -2.96 -7.56 -2.76
N GLU A 400 -4.28 -7.73 -2.84
CA GLU A 400 -5.01 -7.99 -4.08
C GLU A 400 -4.91 -6.84 -5.08
N GLY A 401 -4.96 -5.58 -4.60
CA GLY A 401 -4.79 -4.38 -5.42
C GLY A 401 -6.02 -4.01 -6.27
N GLU A 402 -7.05 -4.86 -6.31
CA GLU A 402 -8.34 -4.61 -6.94
C GLU A 402 -9.44 -5.49 -6.35
N GLY A 403 -10.70 -5.10 -6.60
CA GLY A 403 -11.87 -5.87 -6.19
C GLY A 403 -12.23 -5.76 -4.70
N ASN A 404 -13.26 -6.51 -4.30
CA ASN A 404 -13.93 -6.39 -3.00
C ASN A 404 -13.77 -7.64 -2.11
N VAL A 405 -13.03 -8.64 -2.56
CA VAL A 405 -12.78 -9.89 -1.82
C VAL A 405 -11.35 -9.86 -1.30
N ILE A 406 -11.19 -10.03 0.01
CA ILE A 406 -9.90 -10.13 0.66
C ILE A 406 -9.66 -11.59 1.03
N ARG A 407 -8.64 -12.18 0.43
CA ARG A 407 -8.40 -13.61 0.54
C ARG A 407 -7.86 -14.00 1.92
N ASP A 408 -8.38 -15.08 2.47
CA ASP A 408 -7.80 -15.77 3.62
C ASP A 408 -6.64 -16.68 3.17
N TRP A 409 -5.43 -16.27 3.52
CA TRP A 409 -4.18 -16.95 3.15
C TRP A 409 -3.92 -18.23 3.95
N THR A 410 -4.62 -18.45 5.06
CA THR A 410 -4.46 -19.68 5.86
C THR A 410 -4.95 -20.93 5.12
N GLY A 411 -5.81 -20.75 4.12
CA GLY A 411 -6.51 -21.83 3.43
C GLY A 411 -7.77 -22.31 4.14
N ASN A 412 -8.19 -21.66 5.25
CA ASN A 412 -9.42 -22.00 5.97
C ASN A 412 -10.70 -21.53 5.23
N GLY A 413 -10.54 -20.64 4.24
CA GLY A 413 -11.63 -20.16 3.39
C GLY A 413 -12.52 -19.11 4.06
N ASN A 414 -11.98 -18.37 5.02
CA ASN A 414 -12.64 -17.23 5.65
C ASN A 414 -12.38 -15.92 4.87
N ASP A 415 -12.61 -15.93 3.55
CA ASP A 415 -12.43 -14.73 2.73
C ASP A 415 -13.32 -13.58 3.25
N GLY A 416 -12.72 -12.40 3.37
CA GLY A 416 -13.42 -11.18 3.71
C GLY A 416 -14.09 -10.57 2.49
N VAL A 417 -15.23 -9.90 2.70
CA VAL A 417 -15.96 -9.20 1.64
C VAL A 417 -16.23 -7.77 2.07
N ALA A 418 -15.73 -6.80 1.31
CA ALA A 418 -16.01 -5.40 1.54
C ALA A 418 -17.51 -5.10 1.37
N GLU A 419 -18.06 -4.22 2.21
CA GLU A 419 -19.46 -3.80 2.09
C GLU A 419 -19.70 -3.00 0.81
N PHE A 420 -18.80 -2.05 0.55
CA PHE A 420 -18.81 -1.21 -0.64
C PHE A 420 -17.56 -1.46 -1.48
N ASP A 421 -17.54 -0.87 -2.68
CA ASP A 421 -16.37 -0.96 -3.56
C ASP A 421 -15.11 -0.47 -2.84
N LEU A 422 -14.10 -1.33 -2.81
CA LEU A 422 -12.90 -1.12 -2.04
C LEU A 422 -11.90 -0.26 -2.82
N GLU A 423 -11.38 0.77 -2.17
CA GLU A 423 -10.33 1.60 -2.75
C GLU A 423 -8.95 1.01 -2.42
N TRP A 424 -8.09 0.96 -3.43
CA TRP A 424 -6.71 0.50 -3.35
C TRP A 424 -5.78 1.68 -3.65
N PRO A 425 -5.30 2.41 -2.63
CA PRO A 425 -4.49 3.60 -2.85
C PRO A 425 -3.15 3.26 -3.51
N SER A 426 -2.70 4.11 -4.43
CA SER A 426 -1.35 4.02 -5.01
C SER A 426 -0.29 4.56 -4.05
N GLY A 427 0.95 4.08 -4.18
CA GLY A 427 2.09 4.64 -3.44
C GLY A 427 2.16 4.22 -1.96
N ILE A 428 1.57 3.08 -1.61
CA ILE A 428 1.73 2.50 -0.27
C ILE A 428 3.18 2.08 -0.05
N GLU A 429 3.80 2.62 0.99
CA GLU A 429 5.07 2.14 1.53
C GLU A 429 4.95 2.03 3.06
N VAL A 430 5.00 0.81 3.60
CA VAL A 430 4.97 0.55 5.05
C VAL A 430 6.41 0.41 5.57
N PRO A 431 6.93 1.34 6.38
CA PRO A 431 8.30 1.24 6.89
C PRO A 431 8.55 -0.05 7.67
N GLN A 432 9.70 -0.68 7.43
CA GLN A 432 10.12 -1.88 8.16
C GLN A 432 10.93 -1.50 9.41
N LEU A 433 10.41 -1.81 10.60
CA LEU A 433 10.96 -1.39 11.89
C LEU A 433 11.76 -2.49 12.59
N ASN A 434 11.52 -3.76 12.27
CA ASN A 434 12.14 -4.91 12.95
C ASN A 434 13.52 -5.32 12.42
N LYS A 435 14.34 -4.34 12.03
CA LYS A 435 15.66 -4.56 11.40
C LYS A 435 16.85 -4.20 12.30
N GLU A 436 16.68 -4.25 13.61
CA GLU A 436 17.79 -4.17 14.57
C GLU A 436 18.61 -5.46 14.62
#